data_AF-A0A1Q3B0I1-F1
#
_entry.id   AF-A0A1Q3B0I1-F1
#
_cell.length_a   1.000
_cell.length_b   1.000
_cell.length_c   1.000
_cell.angle_alpha   90.00
_cell.angle_beta   90.00
_cell.angle_gamma   90.00
#
_symmetry.space_group_name_H-M   'P 1'
#
loop_
_entity.id
_entity.type
_entity.pdbx_description
1 polymer ?
#
loop_
_entity_poly.entity_id
_entity_poly.type
_entity_poly.pdbx_seq_one_letter_code
_entity_poly.pdbx_strand_id
1 'polypeptide(L)'
;MRSILDSIHSFDFAFTLHLMRSILAITNELSQALQRKDQDIVNAMTLVKVSKQRLQLFRDEEVSLFCTKHHIVILDMDDMFAILGRPRRRVEQMTNLHHYQVELFYSVIDMQLQELITRFNKVTTELLLCMACLNPSDSFSAFDKHKLIRFAQFYESNFSSVELMVLDDQLETYIIDMRSCNDCFELKEIGDLAKKLVDQKKHIVYPLVYKLMKFALILPVATATVERVFSAMKVVKNQLRNCMRYKWMNDCLVTYIEKDIFDTIDNEKIIKRFQNMKNRRGQL
;
A
#
# COMPACT_ATOMS: atom_id res chain seq x y z
N MET A 1 -35.69 13.78 1.09
CA MET A 1 -34.84 14.27 2.19
C MET A 1 -35.04 13.48 3.49
N ARG A 2 -36.28 13.15 3.92
CA ARG A 2 -36.55 12.28 5.08
C ARG A 2 -35.85 10.90 5.02
N SER A 3 -35.88 10.21 3.87
CA SER A 3 -35.28 8.87 3.78
C SER A 3 -33.75 8.80 3.94
N ILE A 4 -33.02 9.92 3.77
CA ILE A 4 -31.57 9.96 3.99
C ILE A 4 -31.28 10.15 5.48
N LEU A 5 -32.03 11.03 6.13
CA LEU A 5 -31.93 11.25 7.57
C LEU A 5 -32.27 9.96 8.33
N ASP A 6 -33.34 9.27 7.93
CA ASP A 6 -33.75 7.99 8.51
C ASP A 6 -32.69 6.89 8.30
N SER A 7 -31.97 6.92 7.17
CA SER A 7 -30.86 5.99 6.90
C SER A 7 -29.63 6.29 7.76
N ILE A 8 -29.31 7.56 8.02
CA ILE A 8 -28.16 7.94 8.87
C ILE A 8 -28.41 7.61 10.35
N HIS A 9 -29.66 7.64 10.79
CA HIS A 9 -30.04 7.24 12.15
C HIS A 9 -30.29 5.73 12.30
N SER A 10 -30.12 4.94 11.23
CA SER A 10 -30.31 3.48 11.30
C SER A 10 -29.17 2.80 12.06
N PHE A 11 -29.50 1.67 12.69
CA PHE A 11 -28.51 0.79 13.31
C PHE A 11 -27.47 0.32 12.29
N ASP A 12 -27.89 -0.09 11.09
CA ASP A 12 -27.02 -0.52 9.99
C ASP A 12 -25.91 0.49 9.70
N PHE A 13 -26.30 1.77 9.57
CA PHE A 13 -25.37 2.85 9.28
C PHE A 13 -24.40 3.09 10.45
N ALA A 14 -24.90 3.21 11.67
CA ALA A 14 -24.07 3.43 12.85
C ALA A 14 -23.08 2.27 13.05
N PHE A 15 -23.56 1.03 12.99
CA PHE A 15 -22.75 -0.18 13.12
C PHE A 15 -21.64 -0.23 12.07
N THR A 16 -22.00 -0.08 10.79
CA THR A 16 -21.04 -0.11 9.68
C THR A 16 -20.01 1.02 9.79
N LEU A 17 -20.43 2.23 10.14
CA LEU A 17 -19.55 3.38 10.29
C LEU A 17 -18.51 3.12 11.40
N HIS A 18 -18.95 2.64 12.56
CA HIS A 18 -18.06 2.32 13.66
C HIS A 18 -17.12 1.15 13.33
N LEU A 19 -17.63 0.12 12.65
CA LEU A 19 -16.85 -1.03 12.21
C LEU A 19 -15.71 -0.59 11.27
N MET A 20 -16.06 0.19 10.23
CA MET A 20 -15.07 0.71 9.28
C MET A 20 -14.07 1.63 9.95
N ARG A 21 -14.52 2.52 10.86
CA ARG A 21 -13.62 3.38 11.63
C ARG A 21 -12.61 2.58 12.43
N SER A 22 -13.03 1.52 13.12
CA SER A 22 -12.16 0.68 13.93
C SER A 22 -11.14 -0.09 13.09
N ILE A 23 -11.56 -0.66 11.96
CA ILE A 23 -10.67 -1.35 11.02
C ILE A 23 -9.64 -0.38 10.42
N LEU A 24 -10.09 0.80 9.98
CA LEU A 24 -9.20 1.83 9.45
C LEU A 24 -8.23 2.32 10.52
N ALA A 25 -8.67 2.45 11.77
CA ALA A 25 -7.80 2.83 12.88
C ALA A 25 -6.74 1.76 13.18
N ILE A 26 -7.06 0.47 13.07
CA ILE A 26 -6.08 -0.62 13.28
C ILE A 26 -5.01 -0.66 12.17
N THR A 27 -5.41 -0.30 10.94
CA THR A 27 -4.55 -0.39 9.75
C THR A 27 -3.87 0.93 9.38
N ASN A 28 -4.20 2.03 10.07
CA ASN A 28 -3.72 3.37 9.72
C ASN A 28 -2.20 3.49 9.85
N GLU A 29 -1.59 3.05 10.95
CA GLU A 29 -0.14 3.15 11.16
C GLU A 29 0.62 2.34 10.10
N LEU A 30 0.14 1.14 9.77
CA LEU A 30 0.69 0.31 8.71
C LEU A 30 0.56 1.02 7.35
N SER A 31 -0.62 1.56 7.05
CA SER A 31 -0.88 2.26 5.79
C SER A 31 0.05 3.46 5.62
N GLN A 32 0.25 4.25 6.68
CA GLN A 32 1.17 5.38 6.66
C GLN A 32 2.62 4.92 6.50
N ALA A 33 3.05 3.89 7.22
CA ALA A 33 4.41 3.36 7.12
C ALA A 33 4.73 2.84 5.71
N LEU A 34 3.79 2.14 5.07
CA LEU A 34 3.93 1.66 3.69
C LEU A 34 3.95 2.80 2.65
N GLN A 35 3.42 3.98 2.97
CA GLN A 35 3.37 5.13 2.08
C GLN A 35 4.55 6.10 2.22
N ARG A 36 5.35 5.97 3.29
CA ARG A 36 6.56 6.80 3.48
C ARG A 36 7.56 6.57 2.35
N LYS A 37 8.38 7.58 2.04
CA LYS A 37 9.43 7.49 1.02
C LYS A 37 10.71 6.89 1.58
N ASP A 38 11.03 7.22 2.83
CA ASP A 38 12.10 6.66 3.66
C ASP A 38 11.69 5.32 4.29
N GLN A 39 11.22 4.37 3.47
CA GLN A 39 10.68 3.10 3.95
C GLN A 39 11.72 2.28 4.72
N ASP A 40 11.55 2.19 6.03
CA ASP A 40 12.12 1.10 6.82
C ASP A 40 11.21 -0.13 6.68
N ILE A 41 11.56 -0.98 5.71
CA ILE A 41 10.85 -2.23 5.41
C ILE A 41 10.75 -3.13 6.64
N VAL A 42 11.77 -3.15 7.52
CA VAL A 42 11.77 -4.01 8.72
C VAL A 42 10.71 -3.55 9.70
N ASN A 43 10.63 -2.23 9.93
CA ASN A 43 9.59 -1.64 10.75
C ASN A 43 8.19 -1.83 10.13
N ALA A 44 8.05 -1.67 8.81
CA ALA A 44 6.79 -1.93 8.10
C ALA A 44 6.35 -3.40 8.26
N MET A 45 7.25 -4.37 8.13
CA MET A 45 6.92 -5.79 8.33
C MET A 45 6.54 -6.11 9.78
N THR A 46 7.12 -5.40 10.75
CA THR A 46 6.70 -5.49 12.15
C THR A 46 5.28 -4.97 12.33
N LEU A 47 4.95 -3.83 11.71
CA LEU A 47 3.58 -3.29 11.71
C LEU A 47 2.58 -4.23 11.02
N VAL A 48 2.96 -4.93 9.95
CA VAL A 48 2.10 -5.95 9.33
C VAL A 48 1.71 -7.03 10.36
N LYS A 49 2.67 -7.52 11.16
CA LYS A 49 2.40 -8.51 12.20
C LYS A 49 1.48 -7.96 13.28
N VAL A 50 1.75 -6.75 13.75
CA VAL A 50 0.92 -6.07 14.77
C VAL A 50 -0.50 -5.84 14.26
N SER A 51 -0.68 -5.34 13.04
CA SER A 51 -2.01 -5.13 12.45
C SER A 51 -2.78 -6.44 12.27
N LYS A 52 -2.12 -7.53 11.85
CA LYS A 52 -2.74 -8.87 11.79
C LYS A 52 -3.22 -9.32 13.18
N GLN A 53 -2.39 -9.19 14.20
CA GLN A 53 -2.75 -9.55 15.58
C GLN A 53 -3.90 -8.71 16.11
N ARG A 54 -3.88 -7.39 15.89
CA ARG A 54 -4.97 -6.49 16.32
C ARG A 54 -6.28 -6.79 15.62
N LEU A 55 -6.25 -7.12 14.32
CA LEU A 55 -7.44 -7.53 13.58
C LEU A 55 -7.97 -8.88 14.07
N GLN A 56 -7.10 -9.83 14.43
CA GLN A 56 -7.51 -11.10 15.04
C GLN A 56 -8.17 -10.88 16.41
N LEU A 57 -7.56 -10.09 17.29
CA LEU A 57 -8.16 -9.75 18.58
C LEU A 57 -9.51 -9.04 18.41
N PHE A 58 -9.61 -8.15 17.41
CA PHE A 58 -10.86 -7.47 17.11
C PHE A 58 -11.93 -8.42 16.56
N ARG A 59 -11.53 -9.45 15.80
CA ARG A 59 -12.41 -10.53 15.32
C ARG A 59 -12.98 -11.36 16.47
N ASP A 60 -12.20 -11.56 17.52
CA ASP A 60 -12.61 -12.34 18.70
C ASP A 60 -13.53 -11.54 19.66
N GLU A 61 -13.76 -10.24 19.41
CA GLU A 61 -14.76 -9.44 20.14
C GLU A 61 -16.19 -9.84 19.75
N GLU A 62 -17.10 -9.89 20.72
CA GLU A 62 -18.54 -10.06 20.46
C GLU A 62 -19.18 -8.75 19.96
N VAL A 63 -20.14 -8.85 19.04
CA VAL A 63 -20.86 -7.69 18.48
C VAL A 63 -21.63 -6.91 19.57
N SER A 64 -22.15 -7.59 20.58
CA SER A 64 -22.82 -6.97 21.74
C SER A 64 -21.88 -6.02 22.51
N LEU A 65 -20.65 -6.47 22.78
CA LEU A 65 -19.61 -5.69 23.44
C LEU A 65 -19.15 -4.53 22.54
N PHE A 66 -19.01 -4.77 21.24
CA PHE A 66 -18.69 -3.73 20.27
C PHE A 66 -19.73 -2.61 20.25
N CYS A 67 -21.02 -2.95 20.18
CA CYS A 67 -22.12 -1.99 20.21
C CYS A 67 -22.13 -1.18 21.52
N THR A 68 -21.93 -1.85 22.66
CA THR A 68 -21.85 -1.18 23.97
C THR A 68 -20.69 -0.18 24.02
N LYS A 69 -19.50 -0.60 23.59
CA LYS A 69 -18.27 0.22 23.54
C LYS A 69 -18.46 1.48 22.70
N HIS A 70 -19.18 1.37 21.59
CA HIS A 70 -19.44 2.48 20.67
C HIS A 70 -20.76 3.22 20.92
N HIS A 71 -21.46 2.90 22.02
CA HIS A 71 -22.72 3.56 22.42
C HIS A 71 -23.81 3.44 21.34
N ILE A 72 -23.82 2.31 20.62
CA ILE A 72 -24.83 1.95 19.64
C ILE A 72 -25.97 1.26 20.39
N VAL A 73 -27.21 1.71 20.16
CA VAL A 73 -28.40 1.06 20.74
C VAL A 73 -28.48 -0.36 20.20
N ILE A 74 -28.32 -1.34 21.08
CA ILE A 74 -28.33 -2.77 20.72
C ILE A 74 -29.75 -3.15 20.28
N LEU A 75 -29.84 -3.71 19.06
CA LEU A 75 -31.04 -4.39 18.60
C LEU A 75 -31.23 -5.71 19.34
N ASP A 76 -32.45 -6.19 19.42
CA ASP A 76 -32.70 -7.56 19.86
C ASP A 76 -32.00 -8.54 18.89
N MET A 77 -30.98 -9.23 19.40
CA MET A 77 -30.11 -10.11 18.63
C MET A 77 -30.82 -11.40 18.23
N ASP A 78 -31.86 -11.79 18.96
CA ASP A 78 -32.68 -12.97 18.69
C ASP A 78 -33.81 -12.68 17.70
N ASP A 79 -34.10 -11.41 17.42
CA ASP A 79 -35.12 -11.02 16.45
C ASP A 79 -34.69 -11.31 15.00
N MET A 80 -35.70 -11.47 14.14
CA MET A 80 -35.54 -11.75 12.72
C MET A 80 -35.01 -10.52 11.98
N PHE A 81 -33.89 -10.69 11.28
CA PHE A 81 -33.33 -9.66 10.43
C PHE A 81 -34.29 -9.30 9.29
N ALA A 82 -34.58 -8.01 9.15
CA ALA A 82 -35.49 -7.49 8.14
C ALA A 82 -34.85 -6.34 7.37
N ILE A 83 -34.67 -6.52 6.06
CA ILE A 83 -34.18 -5.47 5.17
C ILE A 83 -35.26 -4.40 5.02
N LEU A 84 -34.93 -3.16 5.42
CA LEU A 84 -35.78 -1.98 5.23
C LEU A 84 -36.21 -1.85 3.76
N GLY A 85 -37.52 -1.92 3.51
CA GLY A 85 -38.12 -1.70 2.19
C GLY A 85 -38.35 -2.94 1.31
N ARG A 86 -38.09 -4.17 1.77
CA ARG A 86 -38.44 -5.40 1.04
C ARG A 86 -39.56 -6.21 1.74
N PRO A 87 -40.54 -6.75 0.99
CA PRO A 87 -41.57 -7.61 1.57
C PRO A 87 -40.96 -8.94 2.05
N ARG A 88 -41.30 -9.34 3.29
CA ARG A 88 -40.83 -10.53 4.04
C ARG A 88 -41.07 -11.90 3.39
N ARG A 89 -41.51 -11.99 2.13
CA ARG A 89 -42.04 -13.22 1.54
C ARG A 89 -40.99 -14.19 0.98
N ARG A 90 -39.70 -13.82 0.90
CA ARG A 90 -38.63 -14.66 0.30
C ARG A 90 -37.22 -14.40 0.87
N VAL A 91 -37.10 -14.03 2.14
CA VAL A 91 -35.77 -13.83 2.75
C VAL A 91 -35.53 -15.01 3.70
N GLU A 92 -34.35 -15.62 3.62
CA GLU A 92 -33.92 -16.68 4.55
C GLU A 92 -34.15 -16.21 5.99
N GLN A 93 -34.68 -17.11 6.83
CA GLN A 93 -34.94 -16.80 8.24
C GLN A 93 -33.61 -16.63 8.96
N MET A 94 -33.14 -15.38 9.04
CA MET A 94 -31.84 -15.04 9.59
C MET A 94 -32.02 -14.13 10.79
N THR A 95 -31.32 -14.43 11.90
CA THR A 95 -31.35 -13.59 13.10
C THR A 95 -30.47 -12.36 12.92
N ASN A 96 -30.78 -11.29 13.66
CA ASN A 96 -29.93 -10.10 13.72
C ASN A 96 -28.50 -10.46 14.15
N LEU A 97 -28.34 -11.36 15.13
CA LEU A 97 -27.02 -11.83 15.57
C LEU A 97 -26.22 -12.43 14.41
N HIS A 98 -26.81 -13.33 13.63
CA HIS A 98 -26.11 -13.99 12.53
C HIS A 98 -25.71 -12.97 11.46
N HIS A 99 -26.60 -12.03 11.11
CA HIS A 99 -26.32 -10.99 10.12
C HIS A 99 -25.18 -10.06 10.55
N TYR A 100 -25.29 -9.45 11.72
CA TYR A 100 -24.28 -8.47 12.14
C TYR A 100 -22.97 -9.14 12.54
N GLN A 101 -22.99 -10.30 13.20
CA GLN A 101 -21.77 -10.94 13.66
C GLN A 101 -21.05 -11.75 12.58
N VAL A 102 -21.77 -12.58 11.83
CA VAL A 102 -21.14 -13.48 10.85
C VAL A 102 -21.00 -12.80 9.48
N GLU A 103 -22.11 -12.30 8.92
CA GLU A 103 -22.08 -11.77 7.55
C GLU A 103 -21.39 -10.41 7.43
N LEU A 104 -21.44 -9.57 8.46
CA LEU A 104 -20.82 -8.26 8.44
C LEU A 104 -19.52 -8.23 9.24
N PHE A 105 -19.57 -8.42 10.56
CA PHE A 105 -18.41 -8.20 11.43
C PHE A 105 -17.25 -9.15 11.09
N TYR A 106 -17.47 -10.46 11.13
CA TYR A 106 -16.43 -11.44 10.79
C TYR A 106 -16.02 -11.35 9.32
N SER A 107 -16.97 -11.30 8.40
CA SER A 107 -16.69 -11.21 6.96
C SER A 107 -15.76 -10.04 6.61
N VAL A 108 -16.05 -8.84 7.11
CA VAL A 108 -15.24 -7.66 6.79
C VAL A 108 -13.84 -7.78 7.40
N ILE A 109 -13.72 -8.25 8.64
CA ILE A 109 -12.42 -8.43 9.29
C ILE A 109 -11.60 -9.54 8.60
N ASP A 110 -12.25 -10.65 8.23
CA ASP A 110 -11.63 -11.79 7.55
C ASP A 110 -11.15 -11.40 6.15
N MET A 111 -11.91 -10.58 5.42
CA MET A 111 -11.46 -10.01 4.14
C MET A 111 -10.18 -9.18 4.32
N GLN A 112 -10.09 -8.33 5.34
CA GLN A 112 -8.88 -7.54 5.60
C GLN A 112 -7.70 -8.40 6.03
N LEU A 113 -7.92 -9.38 6.90
CA LEU A 113 -6.90 -10.35 7.31
C LEU A 113 -6.38 -11.15 6.11
N GLN A 114 -7.28 -11.63 5.26
CA GLN A 114 -6.92 -12.41 4.08
C GLN A 114 -6.08 -11.59 3.10
N GLU A 115 -6.44 -10.34 2.82
CA GLU A 115 -5.63 -9.44 1.99
C GLU A 115 -4.21 -9.26 2.58
N LEU A 116 -4.08 -9.03 3.89
CA LEU A 116 -2.78 -8.91 4.54
C LEU A 116 -1.98 -10.21 4.53
N ILE A 117 -2.64 -11.37 4.66
CA ILE A 117 -1.98 -12.69 4.61
C ILE A 117 -1.50 -13.00 3.19
N THR A 118 -2.34 -12.75 2.18
CA THR A 118 -2.01 -13.01 0.78
C THR A 118 -0.90 -12.09 0.28
N ARG A 119 -0.96 -10.79 0.60
CA ARG A 119 0.05 -9.80 0.18
C ARG A 119 1.37 -9.94 0.93
N PHE A 120 1.32 -10.22 2.23
CA PHE A 120 2.50 -10.36 3.10
C PHE A 120 2.55 -11.78 3.68
N ASN A 121 2.68 -12.75 2.79
CA ASN A 121 2.93 -14.14 3.14
C ASN A 121 4.39 -14.35 3.60
N LYS A 122 4.73 -15.58 3.99
CA LYS A 122 6.09 -15.90 4.50
C LYS A 122 7.18 -15.57 3.47
N VAL A 123 6.96 -15.91 2.20
CA VAL A 123 7.93 -15.74 1.11
C VAL A 123 8.16 -14.27 0.80
N THR A 124 7.08 -13.50 0.63
CA THR A 124 7.15 -12.05 0.37
C THR A 124 7.79 -11.30 1.55
N THR A 125 7.45 -11.68 2.78
CA THR A 125 8.07 -11.08 3.98
C THR A 125 9.58 -11.39 4.03
N GLU A 126 9.98 -12.63 3.75
CA GLU A 126 11.40 -13.02 3.69
C GLU A 126 12.14 -12.23 2.61
N LEU A 127 11.57 -12.15 1.41
CA LEU A 127 12.12 -11.39 0.30
C LEU A 127 12.29 -9.89 0.63
N LEU A 128 11.30 -9.28 1.29
CA LEU A 128 11.37 -7.88 1.73
C LEU A 128 12.41 -7.66 2.83
N LEU A 129 12.53 -8.59 3.79
CA LEU A 129 13.57 -8.52 4.82
C LEU A 129 14.97 -8.66 4.22
N CYS A 130 15.12 -9.51 3.19
CA CYS A 130 16.37 -9.63 2.46
C CYS A 130 16.70 -8.34 1.68
N MET A 131 15.70 -7.70 1.07
CA MET A 131 15.86 -6.40 0.39
C MET A 131 16.30 -5.31 1.38
N ALA A 132 15.79 -5.31 2.61
CA ALA A 132 16.14 -4.32 3.63
C ALA A 132 17.64 -4.31 3.98
N CYS A 133 18.36 -5.40 3.72
CA CYS A 133 19.80 -5.49 3.91
C CYS A 133 20.63 -4.64 2.93
N LEU A 134 20.02 -4.12 1.86
CA LEU A 134 20.64 -3.15 0.95
C LEU A 134 20.50 -1.70 1.42
N ASN A 135 19.79 -1.44 2.52
CA ASN A 135 19.55 -0.08 3.01
C ASN A 135 20.88 0.59 3.42
N PRO A 136 21.24 1.75 2.83
CA PRO A 136 22.45 2.49 3.19
C PRO A 136 22.40 3.18 4.56
N SER A 137 21.21 3.31 5.15
CA SER A 137 20.99 3.98 6.44
C SER A 137 21.91 3.45 7.55
N ASP A 138 22.31 4.34 8.45
CA ASP A 138 23.19 4.05 9.59
C ASP A 138 24.46 3.25 9.19
N SER A 139 25.09 3.64 8.08
CA SER A 139 26.29 2.98 7.55
C SER A 139 26.07 1.49 7.24
N PHE A 140 24.95 1.18 6.60
CA PHE A 140 24.56 -0.19 6.24
C PHE A 140 24.47 -1.10 7.48
N SER A 141 23.84 -0.63 8.55
CA SER A 141 23.68 -1.38 9.81
C SER A 141 22.87 -2.67 9.62
N ALA A 142 21.89 -2.65 8.72
CA ALA A 142 21.03 -3.78 8.39
C ALA A 142 21.67 -4.82 7.44
N PHE A 143 22.90 -4.58 6.99
CA PHE A 143 23.58 -5.46 6.03
C PHE A 143 23.79 -6.86 6.58
N ASP A 144 23.37 -7.86 5.80
CA ASP A 144 23.48 -9.27 6.11
C ASP A 144 23.74 -10.05 4.81
N LYS A 145 24.97 -10.54 4.67
CA LYS A 145 25.44 -11.24 3.46
C LYS A 145 24.56 -12.45 3.15
N HIS A 146 24.23 -13.26 4.14
CA HIS A 146 23.44 -14.49 3.94
C HIS A 146 22.03 -14.18 3.45
N LYS A 147 21.41 -13.11 3.97
CA LYS A 147 20.10 -12.66 3.49
C LYS A 147 20.16 -12.12 2.06
N LEU A 148 21.24 -11.46 1.65
CA LEU A 148 21.40 -10.98 0.27
C LEU A 148 21.66 -12.12 -0.72
N ILE A 149 22.35 -13.18 -0.31
CA ILE A 149 22.48 -14.39 -1.14
C ILE A 149 21.14 -15.09 -1.24
N ARG A 150 20.40 -15.17 -0.13
CA ARG A 150 19.02 -15.66 -0.14
C ARG A 150 18.13 -14.83 -1.06
N PHE A 151 18.33 -13.51 -1.11
CA PHE A 151 17.64 -12.63 -2.06
C PHE A 151 17.91 -13.05 -3.51
N ALA A 152 19.17 -13.30 -3.86
CA ALA A 152 19.55 -13.76 -5.19
C ALA A 152 18.93 -15.12 -5.54
N GLN A 153 18.82 -16.03 -4.56
CA GLN A 153 18.19 -17.35 -4.73
C GLN A 153 16.69 -17.26 -5.06
N PHE A 154 15.98 -16.18 -4.69
CA PHE A 154 14.59 -16.01 -5.15
C PHE A 154 14.49 -15.78 -6.67
N TYR A 155 15.61 -15.48 -7.34
CA TYR A 155 15.70 -15.24 -8.77
C TYR A 155 16.59 -16.31 -9.43
N GLU A 156 16.28 -17.59 -9.22
CA GLU A 156 17.05 -18.75 -9.71
C GLU A 156 17.37 -18.69 -11.21
N SER A 157 16.47 -18.15 -12.03
CA SER A 157 16.68 -18.00 -13.48
C SER A 157 17.71 -16.91 -13.85
N ASN A 158 18.01 -16.00 -12.92
CA ASN A 158 18.86 -14.85 -13.15
C ASN A 158 20.26 -14.99 -12.53
N PHE A 159 20.48 -15.99 -11.67
CA PHE A 159 21.77 -16.23 -11.02
C PHE A 159 22.17 -17.70 -11.16
N SER A 160 23.29 -17.95 -11.84
CA SER A 160 23.94 -19.27 -11.85
C SER A 160 24.60 -19.58 -10.50
N SER A 161 24.87 -20.87 -10.23
CA SER A 161 25.60 -21.28 -9.02
C SER A 161 26.97 -20.63 -8.90
N VAL A 162 27.67 -20.43 -10.03
CA VAL A 162 28.95 -19.74 -10.09
C VAL A 162 28.78 -18.25 -9.77
N GLU A 163 27.77 -17.59 -10.32
CA GLU A 163 27.48 -16.18 -9.97
C GLU A 163 27.13 -16.02 -8.49
N LEU A 164 26.43 -16.98 -7.86
CA LEU A 164 26.14 -16.92 -6.42
C LEU A 164 27.42 -17.02 -5.57
N MET A 165 28.39 -17.84 -5.98
CA MET A 165 29.71 -17.89 -5.32
C MET A 165 30.45 -16.57 -5.46
N VAL A 166 30.54 -16.04 -6.68
CA VAL A 166 31.20 -14.74 -6.95
C VAL A 166 30.49 -13.60 -6.23
N LEU A 167 29.17 -13.66 -6.12
CA LEU A 167 28.38 -12.67 -5.37
C LEU A 167 28.72 -12.67 -3.88
N ASP A 168 28.94 -13.84 -3.26
CA ASP A 168 29.34 -13.93 -1.85
C ASP A 168 30.63 -13.14 -1.59
N ASP A 169 31.68 -13.39 -2.38
CA ASP A 169 32.96 -12.66 -2.28
C ASP A 169 32.81 -11.17 -2.62
N GLN A 170 31.99 -10.85 -3.64
CA GLN A 170 31.78 -9.49 -4.08
C GLN A 170 31.03 -8.65 -3.02
N LEU A 171 30.10 -9.24 -2.28
CA LEU A 171 29.37 -8.59 -1.21
C LEU A 171 30.27 -8.19 -0.04
N GLU A 172 31.26 -9.02 0.31
CA GLU A 172 32.24 -8.70 1.37
C GLU A 172 33.13 -7.53 0.97
N THR A 173 33.63 -7.53 -0.26
CA THR A 173 34.45 -6.42 -0.77
C THR A 173 33.62 -5.14 -0.87
N TYR A 174 32.39 -5.25 -1.38
CA TYR A 174 31.45 -4.14 -1.53
C TYR A 174 31.17 -3.43 -0.20
N ILE A 175 30.85 -4.16 0.86
CA ILE A 175 30.45 -3.53 2.13
C ILE A 175 31.61 -2.77 2.79
N ILE A 176 32.84 -3.28 2.69
CA ILE A 176 34.03 -2.62 3.22
C ILE A 176 34.29 -1.32 2.46
N ASP A 177 34.22 -1.35 1.13
CA ASP A 177 34.40 -0.18 0.27
C ASP A 177 33.28 0.86 0.49
N MET A 178 32.01 0.44 0.61
CA MET A 178 30.90 1.37 0.84
C MET A 178 30.97 2.04 2.22
N ARG A 179 31.33 1.32 3.28
CA ARG A 179 31.47 1.88 4.64
C ARG A 179 32.68 2.81 4.76
N SER A 180 33.66 2.67 3.87
CA SER A 180 34.83 3.56 3.82
C SER A 180 34.56 4.84 3.00
N CYS A 181 33.41 4.96 2.35
CA CYS A 181 33.07 6.10 1.52
C CYS A 181 32.33 7.18 2.33
N ASN A 182 33.02 8.29 2.65
CA ASN A 182 32.44 9.41 3.41
C ASN A 182 31.16 9.98 2.81
N ASP A 183 31.05 9.99 1.48
CA ASP A 183 29.86 10.53 0.83
C ASP A 183 28.64 9.61 0.99
N CYS A 184 28.82 8.33 1.39
CA CYS A 184 27.74 7.33 1.44
C CYS A 184 26.93 7.39 2.73
N PHE A 185 27.40 8.13 3.74
CA PHE A 185 26.74 8.22 5.05
C PHE A 185 25.42 9.00 5.03
N GLU A 186 25.20 9.87 4.05
CA GLU A 186 23.98 10.70 3.97
C GLU A 186 22.83 10.04 3.18
N LEU A 187 23.07 8.87 2.58
CA LEU A 187 22.06 8.20 1.76
C LEU A 187 21.03 7.48 2.63
N LYS A 188 19.75 7.77 2.39
CA LYS A 188 18.62 7.11 3.07
C LYS A 188 17.89 6.09 2.19
N GLU A 189 17.92 6.29 0.86
CA GLU A 189 17.14 5.48 -0.07
C GLU A 189 18.05 4.58 -0.94
N ILE A 190 17.56 3.36 -1.23
CA ILE A 190 18.21 2.41 -2.15
C ILE A 190 18.32 3.00 -3.56
N GLY A 191 17.36 3.84 -3.97
CA GLY A 191 17.39 4.52 -5.26
C GLY A 191 18.54 5.51 -5.40
N ASP A 192 18.86 6.24 -4.34
CA ASP A 192 19.98 7.20 -4.36
C ASP A 192 21.34 6.48 -4.28
N LEU A 193 21.40 5.38 -3.52
CA LEU A 193 22.54 4.45 -3.57
C LEU A 193 22.78 3.95 -5.00
N ALA A 194 21.72 3.61 -5.73
CA ALA A 194 21.85 3.15 -7.10
C ALA A 194 22.42 4.19 -8.06
N LYS A 195 21.93 5.43 -7.99
CA LYS A 195 22.48 6.55 -8.77
C LYS A 195 23.96 6.76 -8.47
N LYS A 196 24.31 6.76 -7.20
CA LYS A 196 25.68 7.00 -6.76
C LYS A 196 26.67 5.91 -7.20
N LEU A 197 26.24 4.65 -7.19
CA LEU A 197 27.05 3.55 -7.73
C LEU A 197 27.28 3.68 -9.24
N VAL A 198 26.38 4.33 -9.96
CA VAL A 198 26.57 4.67 -11.38
C VAL A 198 27.57 5.80 -11.53
N ASP A 199 27.39 6.89 -10.78
CA ASP A 199 28.24 8.08 -10.85
C ASP A 199 29.72 7.76 -10.54
N GLN A 200 29.95 6.93 -9.52
CA GLN A 200 31.29 6.48 -9.12
C GLN A 200 31.82 5.32 -9.97
N LYS A 201 31.09 4.90 -11.02
CA LYS A 201 31.41 3.72 -11.86
C LYS A 201 31.54 2.39 -11.08
N LYS A 202 31.11 2.36 -9.81
CA LYS A 202 31.15 1.17 -8.95
C LYS A 202 30.21 0.06 -9.42
N HIS A 203 29.19 0.38 -10.22
CA HIS A 203 28.37 -0.62 -10.91
C HIS A 203 29.15 -1.54 -11.85
N ILE A 204 30.33 -1.12 -12.34
CA ILE A 204 31.24 -1.93 -13.18
C ILE A 204 32.13 -2.81 -12.29
N VAL A 205 32.51 -2.31 -11.11
CA VAL A 205 33.34 -3.02 -10.14
C VAL A 205 32.54 -4.12 -9.43
N TYR A 206 31.28 -3.83 -9.09
CA TYR A 206 30.37 -4.74 -8.38
C TYR A 206 29.12 -5.08 -9.21
N PRO A 207 29.27 -5.75 -10.38
CA PRO A 207 28.16 -5.99 -11.29
C PRO A 207 27.03 -6.86 -10.71
N LEU A 208 27.33 -7.84 -9.84
CA LEU A 208 26.32 -8.73 -9.26
C LEU A 208 25.57 -8.05 -8.12
N VAL A 209 26.25 -7.25 -7.30
CA VAL A 209 25.60 -6.40 -6.28
C VAL A 209 24.69 -5.37 -6.95
N TYR A 210 25.16 -4.73 -8.02
CA TYR A 210 24.34 -3.79 -8.79
C TYR A 210 23.12 -4.47 -9.44
N LYS A 211 23.29 -5.71 -9.91
CA LYS A 211 22.19 -6.55 -10.43
C LYS A 211 21.15 -6.87 -9.36
N LEU A 212 21.56 -7.24 -8.14
CA LEU A 212 20.62 -7.41 -7.01
C LEU A 212 19.85 -6.13 -6.70
N MET A 213 20.54 -5.00 -6.64
CA MET A 213 19.90 -3.72 -6.35
C MET A 213 18.88 -3.33 -7.44
N LYS A 214 19.13 -3.65 -8.71
CA LYS A 214 18.11 -3.50 -9.77
C LYS A 214 16.87 -4.33 -9.47
N PHE A 215 17.02 -5.59 -9.07
CA PHE A 215 15.87 -6.41 -8.69
C PHE A 215 15.10 -5.81 -7.51
N ALA A 216 15.80 -5.30 -6.50
CA ALA A 216 15.18 -4.60 -5.37
C ALA A 216 14.35 -3.38 -5.82
N LEU A 217 14.86 -2.59 -6.77
CA LEU A 217 14.16 -1.41 -7.30
C LEU A 217 12.96 -1.74 -8.20
N ILE A 218 12.91 -2.94 -8.78
CA ILE A 218 11.80 -3.40 -9.65
C ILE A 218 10.64 -3.98 -8.83
N LEU A 219 10.85 -4.33 -7.55
CA LEU A 219 9.82 -4.96 -6.75
C LEU A 219 8.61 -4.04 -6.51
N PRO A 220 7.38 -4.59 -6.51
CA PRO A 220 6.14 -3.83 -6.31
C PRO A 220 6.12 -2.96 -5.05
N VAL A 221 6.78 -3.39 -3.97
CA VAL A 221 6.87 -2.61 -2.72
C VAL A 221 7.66 -1.29 -2.91
N ALA A 222 8.63 -1.26 -3.82
CA ALA A 222 9.33 -0.04 -4.23
C ALA A 222 8.54 0.80 -5.26
N THR A 223 7.43 0.28 -5.80
CA THR A 223 6.60 0.94 -6.83
C THR A 223 5.17 1.23 -6.35
N ALA A 224 5.00 1.59 -5.08
CA ALA A 224 3.72 2.14 -4.57
C ALA A 224 3.15 3.25 -5.48
N THR A 225 4.02 3.99 -6.17
CA THR A 225 3.65 4.99 -7.18
C THR A 225 2.91 4.38 -8.38
N VAL A 226 3.32 3.21 -8.86
CA VAL A 226 2.70 2.52 -10.01
C VAL A 226 1.34 1.94 -9.61
N GLU A 227 1.21 1.35 -8.42
CA GLU A 227 -0.12 0.92 -7.91
C GLU A 227 -1.07 2.11 -7.70
N ARG A 228 -0.54 3.26 -7.26
CA ARG A 228 -1.29 4.53 -7.18
C ARG A 228 -1.79 4.98 -8.56
N VAL A 229 -0.98 4.84 -9.61
CA VAL A 229 -1.40 5.13 -11.00
C VAL A 229 -2.57 4.24 -11.41
N PHE A 230 -2.52 2.95 -11.14
CA PHE A 230 -3.61 2.03 -11.49
C PHE A 230 -4.89 2.29 -10.69
N SER A 231 -4.77 2.64 -9.39
CA SER A 231 -5.91 3.05 -8.58
C SER A 231 -6.53 4.37 -9.06
N ALA A 232 -5.69 5.37 -9.34
CA ALA A 232 -6.10 6.63 -9.95
C ALA A 232 -6.77 6.40 -11.31
N MET A 233 -6.24 5.50 -12.13
CA MET A 233 -6.82 5.12 -13.42
C MET A 233 -8.21 4.50 -13.25
N LYS A 234 -8.42 3.66 -12.25
CA LYS A 234 -9.76 3.14 -11.93
C LYS A 234 -10.72 4.26 -11.53
N VAL A 235 -10.28 5.24 -10.73
CA VAL A 235 -11.09 6.41 -10.36
C VAL A 235 -11.42 7.27 -11.58
N VAL A 236 -10.42 7.65 -12.38
CA VAL A 236 -10.59 8.45 -13.60
C VAL A 236 -11.53 7.75 -14.59
N LYS A 237 -11.40 6.43 -14.79
CA LYS A 237 -12.27 5.67 -15.69
C LYS A 237 -13.70 5.50 -15.15
N ASN A 238 -13.85 5.24 -13.85
CA ASN A 238 -15.17 5.00 -13.24
C ASN A 238 -15.97 6.30 -13.08
N GLN A 239 -15.34 7.42 -12.75
CA GLN A 239 -16.03 8.71 -12.60
C GLN A 239 -16.39 9.35 -13.94
N LEU A 240 -15.59 9.15 -15.00
CA LEU A 240 -15.79 9.82 -16.31
C LEU A 240 -16.48 8.95 -17.39
N ARG A 241 -17.13 7.85 -17.02
CA ARG A 241 -17.89 6.94 -17.92
C ARG A 241 -17.10 6.41 -19.13
N ASN A 242 -16.49 5.23 -18.99
CA ASN A 242 -16.11 4.17 -19.96
C ASN A 242 -15.66 4.44 -21.43
N CYS A 243 -15.71 5.64 -22.00
CA CYS A 243 -15.24 5.94 -23.35
C CYS A 243 -14.33 7.17 -23.36
N MET A 244 -13.14 7.03 -22.77
CA MET A 244 -12.07 8.02 -22.86
C MET A 244 -10.96 7.52 -23.80
N ARG A 245 -10.53 8.36 -24.76
CA ARG A 245 -9.40 8.04 -25.65
C ARG A 245 -8.10 8.01 -24.84
N TYR A 246 -7.19 7.08 -25.16
CA TYR A 246 -5.93 6.84 -24.45
C TYR A 246 -5.13 8.11 -24.12
N LYS A 247 -5.00 9.03 -25.09
CA LYS A 247 -4.28 10.30 -24.90
C LYS A 247 -4.87 11.15 -23.78
N TRP A 248 -6.18 11.32 -23.77
CA TRP A 248 -6.85 12.14 -22.75
C TRP A 248 -6.80 11.50 -21.36
N MET A 249 -6.85 10.17 -21.31
CA MET A 249 -6.67 9.41 -20.07
C MET A 249 -5.26 9.60 -19.49
N ASN A 250 -4.23 9.53 -20.33
CA ASN A 250 -2.86 9.78 -19.89
C ASN A 250 -2.69 11.23 -19.40
N ASP A 251 -3.24 12.21 -20.12
CA ASP A 251 -3.17 13.62 -19.70
C ASP A 251 -3.84 13.83 -18.33
N CYS A 252 -5.02 13.24 -18.11
CA CYS A 252 -5.72 13.29 -16.80
C CYS A 252 -4.97 12.54 -15.69
N LEU A 253 -4.36 11.39 -16.01
CA LEU A 253 -3.58 10.62 -15.04
C LEU A 253 -2.37 11.41 -14.55
N VAL A 254 -1.63 12.05 -15.46
CA VAL A 254 -0.49 12.90 -15.11
C VAL A 254 -0.92 14.02 -14.17
N THR A 255 -2.05 14.69 -14.45
CA THR A 255 -2.58 15.73 -13.56
C THR A 255 -2.98 15.22 -12.17
N TYR A 256 -3.47 13.99 -12.08
CA TYR A 256 -3.93 13.41 -10.82
C TYR A 256 -2.78 12.85 -9.96
N ILE A 257 -1.78 12.26 -10.60
CA ILE A 257 -0.61 11.66 -9.92
C ILE A 257 0.33 12.75 -9.42
N GLU A 258 0.61 13.75 -10.26
CA GLU A 258 1.54 14.83 -9.97
C GLU A 258 0.82 16.07 -9.39
N LYS A 259 -0.25 15.84 -8.61
CA LYS A 259 -1.08 16.93 -8.09
C LYS A 259 -0.24 17.96 -7.32
N ASP A 260 0.74 17.51 -6.55
CA ASP A 260 1.65 18.38 -5.80
C ASP A 260 2.43 19.33 -6.72
N ILE A 261 2.80 18.89 -7.92
CA ILE A 261 3.45 19.73 -8.93
C ILE A 261 2.44 20.66 -9.59
N PHE A 262 1.24 20.17 -9.93
CA PHE A 262 0.19 20.98 -10.54
C PHE A 262 -0.32 22.09 -9.61
N ASP A 263 -0.40 21.83 -8.31
CA ASP A 263 -0.81 22.82 -7.31
C ASP A 263 0.21 23.98 -7.19
N THR A 264 1.46 23.80 -7.66
CA THR A 264 2.45 24.90 -7.76
C THR A 264 2.28 25.78 -8.99
N ILE A 265 1.49 25.35 -9.98
CA ILE A 265 1.28 26.09 -11.22
C ILE A 265 0.12 27.07 -11.03
N ASP A 266 0.41 28.36 -11.21
CA ASP A 266 -0.59 29.41 -11.15
C ASP A 266 -1.68 29.26 -12.24
N ASN A 267 -2.94 29.28 -11.79
CA ASN A 267 -4.12 29.16 -12.65
C ASN A 267 -4.16 30.25 -13.74
N GLU A 268 -3.67 31.46 -13.46
CA GLU A 268 -3.63 32.51 -14.50
C GLU A 268 -2.72 32.14 -15.67
N LYS A 269 -1.58 31.47 -15.39
CA LYS A 269 -0.65 31.02 -16.43
C LYS A 269 -1.27 29.92 -17.27
N ILE A 270 -2.06 29.03 -16.66
CA ILE A 270 -2.79 27.97 -17.35
C ILE A 270 -3.84 28.59 -18.28
N ILE A 271 -4.62 29.55 -17.79
CA ILE A 271 -5.66 30.25 -18.56
C ILE A 271 -5.05 30.99 -19.75
N LYS A 272 -3.99 31.80 -19.52
CA LYS A 272 -3.29 32.53 -20.59
C LYS A 272 -2.72 31.58 -21.65
N ARG A 273 -2.07 30.48 -21.24
CA ARG A 273 -1.56 29.47 -22.18
C ARG A 273 -2.68 28.80 -22.95
N PHE A 274 -3.81 28.49 -22.30
CA PHE A 274 -4.97 27.88 -22.93
C PHE A 274 -5.62 28.78 -23.98
N GLN A 275 -5.75 30.08 -23.68
CA GLN A 275 -6.25 31.09 -24.61
C GLN A 275 -5.32 31.25 -25.82
N ASN A 276 -4.00 31.21 -25.60
CA ASN A 276 -3.01 31.35 -26.68
C ASN A 276 -2.89 30.12 -27.59
N MET A 277 -3.43 28.95 -27.22
CA MET A 277 -3.34 27.74 -28.04
C MET A 277 -4.25 27.78 -29.29
N LYS A 278 -5.41 28.45 -29.23
CA LYS A 278 -6.29 28.72 -30.37
C LYS A 278 -7.19 29.91 -30.06
N ASN A 279 -7.45 30.77 -31.04
CA ASN A 279 -8.46 31.82 -30.94
C ASN A 279 -9.84 31.19 -30.71
N ARG A 280 -10.41 31.39 -29.51
CA ARG A 280 -11.74 30.90 -29.12
C ARG A 280 -12.61 32.08 -28.70
N ARG A 281 -13.92 31.97 -28.95
CA ARG A 281 -14.90 33.08 -28.78
C ARG A 281 -15.20 33.50 -27.33
N GLY A 282 -14.58 32.87 -26.34
CA GLY A 282 -14.69 33.25 -24.92
C GLY A 282 -13.31 33.43 -24.32
N GLN A 283 -12.99 34.66 -23.94
CA GLN A 283 -11.92 34.91 -22.97
C GLN A 283 -12.45 34.48 -21.60
N LEU A 284 -11.70 33.58 -20.95
CA LEU A 284 -11.95 33.12 -19.58
C LEU A 284 -11.23 34.04 -18.59
#